data_AF-A0A1G1E3J9-F1
#
_entry.id   AF-A0A1G1E3J9-F1
#
_cell.length_a   1.000
_cell.length_b   1.000
_cell.length_c   1.000
_cell.angle_alpha   90.00
_cell.angle_beta   90.00
_cell.angle_gamma   90.00
#
_symmetry.space_group_name_H-M   'P 1'
#
loop_
_entity.id
_entity.type
_entity.pdbx_description
1 polymer ?
#
loop_
_entity_poly.entity_id
_entity_poly.type
_entity_poly.pdbx_seq_one_letter_code
_entity_poly.pdbx_strand_id
1 'polypeptide(L)'
;MEVLQTTALPWARLIRKIYEVDPLVCPKCQRPMKIVAFIEDDSTIQKILKHLGLWETRSYSPPPSSIICEEIAYVGESSTTSVPA
;
A
#
# COMPACT_ATOMS: atom_id res chain seq x y z
N MET A 1 -11.47 25.73 -21.47
CA MET A 1 -11.50 24.28 -21.18
C MET A 1 -10.08 23.92 -20.75
N GLU A 2 -9.71 24.38 -19.56
CA GLU A 2 -8.35 24.22 -19.03
C GLU A 2 -8.28 22.88 -18.33
N VAL A 3 -7.58 21.95 -18.96
CA VAL A 3 -7.26 20.66 -18.38
C VAL A 3 -6.19 20.93 -17.31
N LEU A 4 -6.60 20.97 -16.04
CA LEU A 4 -5.68 20.91 -14.91
C LEU A 4 -4.82 19.66 -15.10
N GLN A 5 -3.54 19.87 -15.43
CA GLN A 5 -2.56 18.80 -15.60
C GLN A 5 -2.30 18.18 -14.23
N THR A 6 -3.08 17.18 -13.86
CA THR A 6 -2.86 16.38 -12.66
C THR A 6 -1.62 15.51 -12.89
N THR A 7 -0.50 15.90 -12.29
CA THR A 7 0.66 15.02 -12.12
C THR A 7 0.27 13.93 -11.13
N ALA A 8 -0.46 12.93 -11.60
CA ALA A 8 -0.79 11.74 -10.82
C ALA A 8 0.51 11.21 -10.21
N LEU A 9 0.60 11.26 -8.88
CA LEU A 9 1.79 10.85 -8.15
C LEU A 9 2.25 9.47 -8.66
N PRO A 10 3.55 9.20 -8.73
CA PRO A 10 4.08 7.91 -9.19
C PRO A 10 3.41 6.70 -8.52
N TRP A 11 2.86 6.87 -7.31
CA TRP A 11 2.10 5.84 -6.61
C TRP A 11 0.87 5.35 -7.39
N ALA A 12 0.13 6.23 -8.08
CA ALA A 12 -1.08 5.83 -8.80
C ALA A 12 -0.74 4.84 -9.93
N ARG A 13 0.41 5.03 -10.58
CA ARG A 13 0.95 4.11 -11.58
C ARG A 13 1.47 2.81 -10.97
N LEU A 14 2.01 2.84 -9.74
CA LEU A 14 2.50 1.65 -9.03
C LEU A 14 1.35 0.79 -8.51
N ILE A 15 0.30 1.41 -8.00
CA ILE A 15 -0.90 0.72 -7.52
C ILE A 15 -1.54 -0.13 -8.62
N ARG A 16 -1.58 0.38 -9.86
CA ARG A 16 -2.07 -0.40 -11.00
C ARG A 16 -1.40 -1.77 -11.14
N LYS A 17 -0.08 -1.87 -10.89
CA LYS A 17 0.66 -3.16 -10.95
C LYS A 17 0.23 -4.13 -9.85
N ILE A 18 -0.19 -3.63 -8.69
CA ILE A 18 -0.66 -4.44 -7.57
C ILE A 18 -2.06 -5.00 -7.89
N TYR A 19 -2.94 -4.20 -8.50
CA TYR A 19 -4.28 -4.64 -8.90
C TYR A 19 -4.30 -5.62 -10.08
N GLU A 20 -3.25 -5.67 -10.89
CA GLU A 20 -3.17 -6.61 -12.03
C GLU A 20 -2.89 -8.06 -11.59
N VAL A 21 -2.50 -8.30 -10.33
CA VAL A 21 -2.19 -9.63 -9.79
C VAL A 21 -3.19 -9.99 -8.71
N ASP A 22 -3.91 -11.11 -8.88
CA ASP A 22 -4.78 -11.66 -7.84
C ASP A 22 -3.94 -12.44 -6.80
N PRO A 23 -3.79 -11.95 -5.56
CA PRO A 23 -3.02 -12.63 -4.53
C PRO A 23 -3.67 -13.92 -4.02
N LEU A 24 -4.94 -14.17 -4.35
CA LEU A 24 -5.67 -15.39 -3.98
C LEU A 24 -5.56 -16.49 -5.04
N VAL A 25 -4.68 -16.35 -6.03
CA VAL A 25 -4.36 -17.41 -6.99
C VAL A 25 -2.92 -17.86 -6.80
N CYS A 26 -2.71 -19.17 -6.64
CA CYS A 26 -1.36 -19.70 -6.50
C CYS A 26 -0.56 -19.53 -7.81
N PRO A 27 0.63 -18.90 -7.80
CA PRO A 27 1.42 -18.69 -9.02
C PRO A 27 2.00 -19.98 -9.61
N LYS A 28 2.05 -21.08 -8.84
CA LYS A 28 2.59 -22.36 -9.30
C LYS A 28 1.54 -23.28 -9.92
N CYS A 29 0.37 -23.38 -9.31
CA CYS A 29 -0.67 -24.35 -9.71
C CYS A 29 -2.02 -23.72 -10.07
N GLN A 30 -2.13 -22.39 -10.04
CA GLN A 30 -3.29 -21.60 -10.48
C GLN A 30 -4.61 -21.96 -9.76
N ARG A 31 -4.51 -22.54 -8.55
CA ARG A 31 -5.66 -22.85 -7.69
C ARG A 31 -6.00 -21.67 -6.77
N PRO A 32 -7.27 -21.53 -6.37
CA PRO A 32 -7.68 -20.53 -5.40
C PRO A 32 -7.05 -20.81 -4.03
N MET A 33 -6.56 -19.76 -3.39
CA MET A 33 -6.04 -19.75 -2.03
C MET A 33 -7.07 -19.12 -1.08
N LYS A 34 -6.94 -19.41 0.22
CA LYS A 34 -7.80 -18.85 1.27
C LYS A 34 -6.93 -18.20 2.33
N ILE A 35 -7.39 -17.08 2.87
CA ILE A 35 -6.79 -16.46 4.05
C ILE A 35 -7.04 -17.38 5.23
N VAL A 36 -5.98 -17.83 5.89
CA VAL A 36 -6.06 -18.76 7.03
C VAL A 36 -5.95 -18.06 8.38
N ALA A 37 -5.23 -16.94 8.44
CA ALA A 37 -5.02 -16.16 9.65
C ALA A 37 -4.54 -14.75 9.30
N PHE A 38 -4.77 -13.81 10.21
CA PHE A 38 -4.10 -12.52 10.27
C PHE A 38 -3.06 -12.56 11.39
N ILE A 39 -1.85 -12.11 11.12
CA ILE A 39 -0.73 -12.14 12.07
C ILE A 39 -0.34 -10.70 12.34
N GLU A 40 -0.55 -10.24 13.57
CA GLU A 40 -0.26 -8.86 14.01
C GLU A 40 0.96 -8.78 14.93
N ASP A 41 1.41 -9.90 15.49
CA ASP A 41 2.56 -9.94 16.38
C ASP A 41 3.89 -9.81 15.62
N ASP A 42 4.62 -8.73 15.88
CA ASP A 42 5.90 -8.40 15.25
C ASP A 42 6.94 -9.52 15.39
N SER A 43 6.99 -10.18 16.55
CA SER A 43 7.96 -11.25 16.81
C SER A 43 7.71 -12.46 15.92
N THR A 44 6.44 -12.77 15.67
CA THR A 44 5.97 -13.86 14.82
C THR A 44 6.22 -13.53 13.35
N ILE A 45 5.87 -12.31 12.93
CA ILE A 45 6.15 -11.80 11.58
C ILE A 45 7.65 -11.91 11.29
N GLN A 46 8.50 -11.44 12.21
CA GLN A 46 9.95 -11.51 12.06
C GLN A 46 10.47 -12.95 11.92
N LYS A 47 9.98 -13.88 12.74
CA LYS A 47 10.37 -15.30 12.66
C LYS A 47 10.00 -15.91 11.31
N ILE A 48 8.80 -15.65 10.81
CA ILE A 48 8.32 -16.13 9.50
C ILE A 48 9.20 -15.58 8.38
N LEU A 49 9.40 -14.26 8.36
CA LEU A 49 10.18 -13.61 7.31
C LEU A 49 11.66 -14.06 7.32
N LYS A 50 12.26 -14.25 8.50
CA LYS A 50 13.62 -14.81 8.63
C LYS A 50 13.68 -16.24 8.09
N HIS A 51 12.70 -17.08 8.40
CA HIS A 51 12.64 -18.46 7.90
C HIS A 51 12.53 -18.52 6.37
N LEU A 52 11.78 -17.59 5.76
CA LEU A 52 11.64 -17.48 4.31
C LEU A 52 12.82 -16.79 3.61
N GLY A 53 13.80 -16.27 4.36
CA GLY A 53 14.90 -15.46 3.82
C GLY A 53 14.46 -14.10 3.28
N LEU A 54 13.26 -13.64 3.64
CA LEU A 54 12.66 -12.37 3.19
C LEU A 54 12.85 -11.22 4.19
N TRP A 55 13.56 -11.48 5.30
CA TRP A 55 13.90 -10.45 6.27
C TRP A 55 15.02 -9.55 5.71
N GLU A 56 14.66 -8.67 4.79
CA GLU A 56 15.57 -7.66 4.26
C GLU A 56 15.45 -6.38 5.09
N THR A 57 16.47 -6.11 5.92
CA THR A 57 16.72 -4.80 6.54
C THR A 57 17.21 -3.79 5.50
N ARG A 58 16.74 -3.85 4.25
CA ARG A 58 17.00 -2.74 3.34
C ARG A 58 16.30 -1.56 3.96
N SER A 59 17.10 -0.60 4.46
CA SER A 59 16.64 0.76 4.59
C SER A 59 16.00 1.08 3.25
N TYR A 60 14.68 1.26 3.25
CA TYR A 60 14.04 2.03 2.20
C TYR A 60 14.75 3.37 2.24
N SER A 61 15.83 3.52 1.46
CA SER A 61 16.43 4.81 1.28
C SER A 61 15.29 5.68 0.79
N PRO A 62 15.04 6.82 1.46
CA PRO A 62 14.01 7.72 0.98
C PRO A 62 14.27 7.99 -0.49
N PRO A 63 13.22 8.12 -1.32
CA PRO A 63 13.41 8.49 -2.71
C PRO A 63 14.38 9.69 -2.76
N PRO A 64 15.32 9.72 -3.72
CA PRO A 64 16.30 10.80 -3.80
C PRO A 64 15.57 12.14 -3.70
N SER A 65 16.10 13.03 -2.86
CA SER A 65 15.51 14.29 -2.40
C SER A 65 15.13 15.29 -3.50
N SER A 66 15.33 14.94 -4.77
CA SER A 66 14.83 15.68 -5.93
C SER A 66 13.36 15.42 -6.26
N ILE A 67 12.65 14.54 -5.54
CA ILE A 67 11.17 14.50 -5.61
C ILE A 67 10.63 15.49 -4.59
N ILE A 68 10.16 16.65 -5.07
CA ILE A 68 9.36 17.58 -4.28
C ILE A 68 8.05 16.87 -3.91
N CYS A 69 7.92 16.47 -2.65
CA CYS A 69 6.64 16.14 -2.03
C CYS A 69 6.23 17.37 -1.23
N GLU A 70 5.43 18.26 -1.82
CA GLU A 70 4.82 19.31 -1.02
C GLU A 70 3.75 18.69 -0.11
N GLU A 71 3.84 19.05 1.16
CA GLU A 71 3.08 18.51 2.29
C GLU A 71 1.57 18.52 1.99
N ILE A 72 0.96 17.33 1.90
CA ILE A 72 -0.50 17.25 1.86
C ILE A 72 -0.99 17.52 3.29
N ALA A 73 -1.30 18.78 3.58
CA ALA A 73 -2.10 19.13 4.73
C ALA A 73 -3.47 18.43 4.58
N TYR A 74 -3.81 17.56 5.52
CA TYR A 74 -5.14 17.00 5.64
C TYR A 74 -6.10 18.15 6.00
N VAL A 75 -6.81 18.69 5.00
CA VAL A 75 -7.91 19.62 5.26
C VAL A 75 -9.03 18.78 5.87
N GLY A 76 -9.12 18.81 7.19
CA GLY A 76 -10.27 18.30 7.92
C GLY A 76 -11.49 19.13 7.53
N GLU A 77 -12.27 18.65 6.55
CA GLU A 77 -13.60 19.18 6.31
C GLU A 77 -14.52 18.71 7.46
N SER A 78 -14.71 19.62 8.40
CA SER A 78 -15.80 19.63 9.36
C SER A 78 -17.15 19.55 8.63
N SER A 79 -17.67 18.35 8.39
CA SER A 79 -19.07 18.16 8.02
C SER A 79 -19.81 17.52 9.17
N THR A 80 -20.33 18.37 10.07
CA THR A 80 -21.38 18.00 11.01
C THR A 80 -22.61 17.55 10.21
N THR A 81 -22.80 16.24 10.05
CA THR A 81 -24.10 15.70 9.65
C THR A 81 -24.87 15.43 10.94
N SER A 82 -25.77 16.35 11.26
CA SER A 82 -26.82 16.15 12.26
C SER A 82 -27.76 15.04 11.78
N VAL A 83 -27.81 13.95 12.55
CA VAL A 83 -28.79 12.88 12.38
C VAL A 83 -30.11 13.34 13.02
N PRO A 84 -31.23 13.45 12.29
CA PRO A 84 -32.54 13.64 12.92
C PRO A 84 -33.03 12.33 13.55
N ALA A 85 -33.75 12.48 14.67
CA ALA A 85 -34.36 11.40 15.45
C ALA A 85 -35.61 10.80 14.79
#